data_AF-A0A2H3EEX8-F1
#
_entry.id   AF-A0A2H3EEX8-F1
#
_cell.length_a   1.000
_cell.length_b   1.000
_cell.length_c   1.000
_cell.angle_alpha   90.00
_cell.angle_beta   90.00
_cell.angle_gamma   90.00
#
_symmetry.space_group_name_H-M   'P 1'
#
loop_
_entity.id
_entity.type
_entity.pdbx_description
1 polymer ?
#
loop_
_entity_poly.entity_id
_entity_poly.type
_entity_poly.pdbx_seq_one_letter_code
_entity_poly.pdbx_strand_id
1 'polypeptide(L)'
;MSTPIRRDVNPALIPEFGVEAGVNPTPTGDCDGITGPNGSPILIPCTCPPDRDTFIQSLNANVNAGFVVNNPSVQVSFPEDNSQASQLARIQTALVTLQNINGAGIGCPAASTTFLAQQSAIQQGAT
;
A
#
# COMPACT_ATOMS: atom_id res chain seq x y z
N MET A 1 -9.42 32.88 -5.58
CA MET A 1 -9.90 31.62 -6.19
C MET A 1 -9.68 30.53 -5.16
N SER A 2 -10.74 30.13 -4.46
CA SER A 2 -10.65 29.08 -3.44
C SER A 2 -10.62 27.74 -4.16
N THR A 3 -9.44 27.15 -4.28
CA THR A 3 -9.32 25.72 -4.61
C THR A 3 -10.17 24.96 -3.60
N PRO A 4 -11.11 24.09 -4.02
CA PRO A 4 -11.76 23.21 -3.07
C PRO A 4 -10.65 22.41 -2.41
N ILE A 5 -10.55 22.51 -1.08
CA ILE A 5 -9.59 21.73 -0.30
C ILE A 5 -10.03 20.28 -0.49
N ARG A 6 -9.45 19.59 -1.49
CA ARG A 6 -9.50 18.13 -1.55
C ARG A 6 -8.91 17.68 -0.23
N ARG A 7 -9.67 16.91 0.55
CA ARG A 7 -9.15 16.34 1.79
C ARG A 7 -8.22 15.22 1.38
N ASP A 8 -6.97 15.57 1.15
CA ASP A 8 -5.90 14.58 1.13
C ASP A 8 -5.93 13.79 2.44
N VAL A 9 -5.58 12.52 2.38
CA VAL A 9 -5.52 11.68 3.58
C VAL A 9 -4.48 12.24 4.55
N ASN A 10 -4.72 12.06 5.85
CA ASN A 10 -3.74 12.45 6.86
C ASN A 10 -2.42 11.66 6.64
N PRO A 11 -1.29 12.34 6.33
CA PRO A 11 -0.03 11.67 6.01
C PRO A 11 0.53 10.84 7.17
N ALA A 12 0.21 11.21 8.42
CA ALA A 12 0.64 10.46 9.60
C ALA A 12 -0.06 9.10 9.75
N LEU A 13 -1.16 8.88 9.02
CA LEU A 13 -1.90 7.62 9.01
C LEU A 13 -1.55 6.74 7.80
N ILE A 14 -0.71 7.22 6.89
CA ILE A 14 -0.24 6.45 5.73
C ILE A 14 0.81 5.45 6.22
N PRO A 15 0.62 4.14 6.00
CA PRO A 15 1.57 3.14 6.45
C PRO A 15 2.90 3.23 5.68
N GLU A 16 4.00 3.02 6.40
CA GLU A 16 5.33 2.89 5.82
C GLU A 16 5.46 1.59 5.02
N PHE A 17 6.18 1.60 3.90
CA PHE A 17 6.46 0.39 3.14
C PHE A 17 7.29 -0.61 3.95
N GLY A 18 8.33 -0.15 4.66
CA GLY A 18 9.22 -1.02 5.43
C GLY A 18 10.07 -1.98 4.59
N VAL A 19 10.11 -1.78 3.27
CA VAL A 19 10.97 -2.48 2.31
C VAL A 19 11.58 -1.39 1.41
N GLU A 20 12.83 -1.57 1.00
CA GLU A 20 13.50 -0.68 0.05
C GLU A 20 13.46 -1.29 -1.35
N ALA A 21 13.31 -0.48 -2.39
CA ALA A 21 13.31 -0.96 -3.77
C ALA A 21 14.74 -1.30 -4.22
N GLY A 22 14.88 -2.25 -5.14
CA GLY A 22 16.19 -2.55 -5.72
C GLY A 22 17.15 -3.36 -4.83
N VAL A 23 16.67 -3.94 -3.73
CA VAL A 23 17.50 -4.72 -2.80
C VAL A 23 17.92 -6.05 -3.45
N ASN A 24 19.23 -6.35 -3.43
CA ASN A 24 19.83 -7.60 -3.92
C ASN A 24 19.27 -8.09 -5.28
N PRO A 25 19.53 -7.36 -6.38
CA PRO A 25 19.02 -7.75 -7.69
C PRO A 25 19.58 -9.12 -8.11
N THR A 26 18.69 -10.01 -8.54
CA THR A 26 19.03 -11.31 -9.12
C THR A 26 19.48 -11.14 -10.57
N PRO A 27 20.21 -12.12 -11.14
CA PRO A 27 20.54 -12.10 -12.57
C PRO A 27 19.33 -12.08 -13.52
N THR A 28 18.14 -12.44 -13.04
CA THR A 28 16.88 -12.42 -13.81
C THR A 28 16.17 -11.07 -13.77
N GLY A 29 16.62 -10.13 -12.93
CA GLY A 29 16.05 -8.78 -12.81
C GLY A 29 15.00 -8.61 -11.71
N ASP A 30 14.90 -9.58 -10.79
CA ASP A 30 14.04 -9.51 -9.61
C ASP A 30 14.85 -9.03 -8.39
N CYS A 31 14.19 -8.50 -7.38
CA CYS A 31 14.81 -8.02 -6.15
C CYS A 31 14.15 -8.64 -4.92
N ASP A 32 14.84 -8.57 -3.79
CA ASP A 32 14.35 -9.08 -2.52
C ASP A 32 13.25 -8.17 -1.94
N GLY A 33 12.07 -8.75 -1.71
CA GLY A 33 11.00 -8.14 -0.91
C GLY A 33 11.05 -8.60 0.55
N ILE A 34 9.89 -8.61 1.22
CA ILE A 34 9.80 -9.15 2.58
C ILE A 34 10.22 -10.63 2.63
N THR A 35 10.72 -11.05 3.80
CA THR A 35 10.97 -12.47 4.09
C THR A 35 9.66 -13.25 4.10
N GLY A 36 9.60 -14.30 3.29
CA GLY A 36 8.48 -15.22 3.24
C GLY A 36 8.49 -16.27 4.36
N PRO A 37 7.46 -17.15 4.40
CA PRO A 37 7.31 -18.15 5.45
C PRO A 37 8.44 -19.18 5.53
N ASN A 38 9.19 -19.36 4.44
CA ASN A 38 10.33 -20.26 4.33
C ASN A 38 11.65 -19.65 4.85
N GLY A 39 11.63 -18.41 5.33
CA GLY A 39 12.82 -17.68 5.78
C GLY A 39 13.64 -17.05 4.66
N SER A 40 13.19 -17.15 3.40
CA SER A 40 13.83 -16.50 2.25
C SER A 40 13.03 -15.28 1.78
N PRO A 41 13.68 -14.24 1.24
CA PRO A 41 12.97 -13.12 0.60
C PRO A 41 12.04 -13.58 -0.52
N ILE A 42 10.88 -12.95 -0.62
CA ILE A 42 9.99 -13.11 -1.77
C ILE A 42 10.51 -12.21 -2.88
N LEU A 43 10.76 -12.79 -4.06
CA LEU A 43 11.20 -12.02 -5.22
C LEU A 43 10.08 -11.10 -5.72
N ILE A 44 10.42 -9.82 -5.92
CA ILE A 44 9.54 -8.76 -6.40
C ILE A 44 10.22 -8.00 -7.55
N PRO A 45 9.48 -7.25 -8.39
CA PRO A 45 10.09 -6.35 -9.36
C PRO A 45 11.01 -5.34 -8.66
N CYS A 46 12.20 -5.10 -9.18
CA CYS A 46 13.15 -4.16 -8.57
C CYS A 46 12.66 -2.70 -8.51
N THR A 47 11.62 -2.35 -9.27
CA THR A 47 10.94 -1.04 -9.19
C THR A 47 9.94 -0.95 -8.04
N CYS A 48 9.80 -2.00 -7.23
CA CYS A 48 8.89 -2.07 -6.11
C CYS A 48 9.65 -2.09 -4.77
N PRO A 49 9.17 -1.37 -3.74
CA PRO A 49 8.00 -0.49 -3.75
C PRO A 49 8.16 0.75 -4.66
N PRO A 50 7.05 1.36 -5.10
CA PRO A 50 7.11 2.57 -5.94
C PRO A 50 7.67 3.75 -5.15
N ASP A 51 7.96 4.84 -5.84
CA ASP A 51 8.22 6.13 -5.19
C ASP A 51 7.06 6.49 -4.23
N ARG A 52 7.41 7.01 -3.05
CA ARG A 52 6.45 7.25 -1.98
C ARG A 52 5.47 8.35 -2.36
N ASP A 53 5.93 9.42 -2.99
CA ASP A 53 5.06 10.53 -3.39
C ASP A 53 4.07 10.07 -4.46
N THR A 54 4.52 9.25 -5.40
CA THR A 54 3.67 8.61 -6.42
C THR A 54 2.58 7.74 -5.78
N PHE A 55 2.94 6.94 -4.77
CA PHE A 55 1.97 6.15 -4.00
C PHE A 55 0.95 7.03 -3.26
N ILE A 56 1.41 8.09 -2.58
CA ILE A 56 0.54 9.01 -1.83
C ILE A 56 -0.44 9.72 -2.79
N GLN A 57 0.02 10.13 -3.96
CA GLN A 57 -0.85 10.73 -4.98
C GLN A 57 -1.95 9.75 -5.43
N SER A 58 -1.60 8.49 -5.69
CA SER A 58 -2.57 7.45 -6.05
C SER A 58 -3.55 7.15 -4.91
N LEU A 59 -3.05 7.06 -3.67
CA LEU A 59 -3.86 6.87 -2.47
C LEU A 59 -4.90 7.99 -2.31
N ASN A 60 -4.46 9.25 -2.42
CA ASN A 60 -5.34 10.41 -2.38
C ASN A 60 -6.37 10.39 -3.49
N ALA A 61 -6.00 10.02 -4.72
CA ALA A 61 -6.94 9.91 -5.83
C ALA A 61 -8.02 8.84 -5.54
N ASN A 62 -7.61 7.67 -5.05
CA ASN A 62 -8.52 6.57 -4.72
C ASN A 62 -9.48 6.94 -3.59
N VAL A 63 -8.98 7.54 -2.51
CA VAL A 63 -9.81 7.93 -1.37
C VAL A 63 -10.78 9.06 -1.73
N ASN A 64 -10.34 10.03 -2.52
CA ASN A 64 -11.22 11.09 -3.02
C ASN A 64 -12.33 10.54 -3.94
N ALA A 65 -12.06 9.46 -4.68
CA ALA A 65 -13.05 8.78 -5.52
C ALA A 65 -13.95 7.82 -4.74
N GLY A 66 -13.51 7.33 -3.57
CA GLY A 66 -14.17 6.26 -2.81
C GLY A 66 -13.91 4.85 -3.38
N PHE A 67 -13.09 4.73 -4.42
CA PHE A 67 -12.72 3.48 -5.08
C PHE A 67 -11.33 3.60 -5.72
N VAL A 68 -10.72 2.46 -6.04
CA VAL A 68 -9.45 2.45 -6.76
C VAL A 68 -9.66 2.95 -8.19
N VAL A 69 -9.11 4.11 -8.54
CA VAL A 69 -9.38 4.78 -9.84
C VAL A 69 -9.03 3.88 -11.03
N ASN A 70 -7.95 3.11 -10.91
CA ASN A 70 -7.51 2.16 -11.93
C ASN A 70 -8.21 0.78 -11.87
N ASN A 71 -9.03 0.55 -10.84
CA ASN A 71 -9.85 -0.66 -10.69
C ASN A 71 -11.15 -0.32 -9.91
N PRO A 72 -12.12 0.37 -10.54
CA PRO A 72 -13.27 0.95 -9.82
C PRO A 72 -14.19 -0.05 -9.13
N SER A 73 -14.04 -1.35 -9.41
CA SER A 73 -14.76 -2.42 -8.70
C SER A 73 -14.34 -2.54 -7.23
N VAL A 74 -13.14 -2.06 -6.88
CA VAL A 74 -12.60 -2.10 -5.52
C VAL A 74 -12.90 -0.79 -4.81
N GLN A 75 -13.82 -0.84 -3.85
CA GLN A 75 -14.15 0.31 -3.00
C GLN A 75 -13.06 0.53 -1.94
N VAL A 76 -12.80 1.78 -1.60
CA VAL A 76 -11.82 2.14 -0.57
C VAL A 76 -12.39 3.16 0.41
N SER A 77 -11.85 3.13 1.61
CA SER A 77 -12.10 4.15 2.62
C SER A 77 -10.84 4.38 3.45
N PHE A 78 -10.69 5.60 3.97
CA PHE A 78 -9.54 5.97 4.78
C PHE A 78 -10.02 6.73 6.03
N PRO A 79 -10.67 6.02 6.97
CA PRO A 79 -11.13 6.62 8.21
C PRO A 79 -9.94 7.11 9.05
N GLU A 80 -10.15 8.11 9.91
CA GLU A 80 -9.08 8.74 10.71
C GLU A 80 -9.09 8.33 12.18
N ASP A 81 -10.13 7.64 12.65
CA ASP A 81 -10.19 7.20 14.04
C ASP A 81 -9.22 6.03 14.32
N ASN A 82 -9.02 5.76 15.60
CA ASN A 82 -8.05 4.78 16.08
C ASN A 82 -8.65 3.40 16.31
N SER A 83 -9.88 3.13 15.87
CA SER A 83 -10.44 1.78 15.98
C SER A 83 -9.64 0.80 15.14
N GLN A 84 -9.63 -0.46 15.58
CA GLN A 84 -9.00 -1.55 14.82
C GLN A 84 -9.58 -1.65 13.40
N ALA A 85 -10.91 -1.51 13.26
CA ALA A 85 -11.58 -1.53 11.96
C ALA A 85 -11.03 -0.42 11.04
N SER A 86 -10.83 0.78 11.57
CA SER A 86 -10.29 1.91 10.81
C SER A 86 -8.82 1.74 10.45
N GLN A 87 -8.01 1.18 11.34
CA GLN A 87 -6.62 0.80 11.04
C GLN A 87 -6.56 -0.25 9.91
N LEU A 88 -7.40 -1.28 9.97
CA LEU A 88 -7.48 -2.31 8.93
C LEU A 88 -7.96 -1.74 7.60
N ALA A 89 -8.95 -0.85 7.61
CA ALA A 89 -9.43 -0.17 6.40
C ALA A 89 -8.32 0.64 5.73
N ARG A 90 -7.52 1.39 6.50
CA ARG A 90 -6.37 2.13 5.96
C ARG A 90 -5.32 1.22 5.32
N ILE A 91 -4.95 0.13 5.98
CA ILE A 91 -3.99 -0.85 5.44
C ILE A 91 -4.54 -1.53 4.19
N GLN A 92 -5.82 -1.91 4.19
CA GLN A 92 -6.46 -2.51 3.02
C GLN A 92 -6.48 -1.54 1.84
N THR A 93 -6.83 -0.28 2.08
CA THR A 93 -6.79 0.79 1.08
C THR A 93 -5.38 1.02 0.53
N ALA A 94 -4.36 0.98 1.39
CA ALA A 94 -2.96 1.07 0.99
C ALA A 94 -2.53 -0.13 0.12
N LEU A 95 -2.91 -1.36 0.51
CA LEU A 95 -2.64 -2.58 -0.26
C LEU A 95 -3.28 -2.54 -1.65
N VAL A 96 -4.56 -2.24 -1.75
CA VAL A 96 -5.24 -2.21 -3.06
C VAL A 96 -4.77 -1.05 -3.92
N THR A 97 -4.36 0.08 -3.32
CA THR A 97 -3.70 1.17 -4.06
C THR A 97 -2.39 0.67 -4.66
N LEU A 98 -1.52 0.04 -3.86
CA LEU A 98 -0.23 -0.49 -4.29
C LEU A 98 -0.37 -1.48 -5.45
N GLN A 99 -1.31 -2.42 -5.33
CA GLN A 99 -1.54 -3.49 -6.30
C GLN A 99 -2.16 -3.01 -7.62
N ASN A 100 -2.78 -1.82 -7.63
CA ASN A 100 -3.49 -1.29 -8.79
C ASN A 100 -2.95 0.06 -9.28
N ILE A 101 -1.75 0.47 -8.82
CA ILE A 101 -1.22 1.82 -9.05
C ILE A 101 -1.05 2.16 -10.54
N ASN A 102 -0.83 1.16 -11.41
CA ASN A 102 -0.65 1.33 -12.85
C ASN A 102 -1.77 0.67 -13.69
N GLY A 103 -2.80 0.10 -13.06
CA GLY A 103 -3.87 -0.63 -13.75
C GLY A 103 -4.47 -1.73 -12.87
N ALA A 104 -5.58 -2.35 -13.28
CA ALA A 104 -6.20 -3.42 -12.51
C ALA A 104 -5.26 -4.63 -12.34
N GLY A 105 -4.80 -4.86 -11.10
CA GLY A 105 -3.79 -5.87 -10.78
C GLY A 105 -2.38 -5.60 -11.34
N ILE A 106 -2.15 -4.40 -11.89
CA ILE A 106 -0.87 -3.97 -12.45
C ILE A 106 -0.28 -2.96 -11.48
N GLY A 107 0.60 -3.44 -10.61
CA GLY A 107 1.23 -2.64 -9.57
C GLY A 107 2.26 -3.46 -8.81
N CYS A 108 2.59 -3.01 -7.60
CA CYS A 108 3.56 -3.72 -6.78
C CYS A 108 2.87 -4.81 -5.94
N PRO A 109 3.45 -6.02 -5.85
CA PRO A 109 2.91 -7.07 -5.01
C PRO A 109 3.01 -6.64 -3.53
N ALA A 110 2.10 -7.17 -2.69
CA ALA A 110 2.07 -6.85 -1.26
C ALA A 110 3.41 -7.16 -0.56
N ALA A 111 4.15 -8.16 -1.05
CA ALA A 111 5.49 -8.53 -0.59
C ALA A 111 6.55 -7.43 -0.78
N SER A 112 6.25 -6.38 -1.55
CA SER A 112 7.10 -5.18 -1.67
C SER A 112 6.94 -4.22 -0.50
N THR A 113 6.14 -4.59 0.50
CA THR A 113 5.85 -3.80 1.69
C THR A 113 5.62 -4.71 2.88
N THR A 114 5.58 -4.14 4.07
CA THR A 114 5.23 -4.81 5.32
C THR A 114 3.73 -4.71 5.63
N PHE A 115 2.89 -4.25 4.69
CA PHE A 115 1.47 -4.00 4.93
C PHE A 115 0.70 -5.24 5.40
N LEU A 116 1.02 -6.43 4.90
CA LEU A 116 0.38 -7.68 5.37
C LEU A 116 0.77 -8.00 6.82
N ALA A 117 2.03 -7.80 7.18
CA ALA A 117 2.49 -7.97 8.56
C ALA A 117 1.83 -6.94 9.51
N GLN A 118 1.72 -5.68 9.06
CA GLN A 118 1.00 -4.64 9.80
C GLN A 118 -0.49 -4.98 9.95
N GLN A 119 -1.15 -5.48 8.90
CA GLN A 119 -2.54 -5.94 8.94
C GLN A 119 -2.72 -7.05 9.98
N SER A 120 -1.85 -8.07 9.97
CA SER A 120 -1.88 -9.17 10.94
C SER A 120 -1.62 -8.69 12.36
N ALA A 121 -0.67 -7.76 12.56
CA ALA A 121 -0.40 -7.19 13.88
C ALA A 121 -1.61 -6.42 14.44
N ILE A 122 -2.29 -5.63 13.59
CA ILE A 122 -3.52 -4.92 13.97
C ILE A 122 -4.61 -5.93 14.35
N GLN A 123 -4.80 -7.01 13.57
CA GLN A 123 -5.79 -8.05 13.85
C GLN A 123 -5.51 -8.77 15.18
N GLN A 124 -4.24 -9.05 15.49
CA GLN A 124 -3.82 -9.74 16.71
C GLN A 124 -3.84 -8.85 17.95
N GLY A 125 -3.73 -7.52 17.79
CA GLY A 125 -3.83 -6.54 18.88
C GLY A 125 -5.24 -6.35 19.47
N ALA A 126 -6.26 -7.08 18.99
CA ALA A 126 -7.56 -7.18 19.67
C ALA A 126 -7.52 -8.23 20.78
N THR A 127 -6.86 -7.90 21.89
CA THR A 127 -6.99 -8.60 23.17
C THR A 127 -7.18 -7.59 24.29
#